data_AF-A0A0J5WC12-F1
#
_entry.id   AF-A0A0J5WC12-F1
#
_cell.length_a   1.000
_cell.length_b   1.000
_cell.length_c   1.000
_cell.angle_alpha   90.00
_cell.angle_beta   90.00
_cell.angle_gamma   90.00
#
_symmetry.space_group_name_H-M   'P 1'
#
loop_
_entity.id
_entity.type
_entity.pdbx_description
1 polymer ?
#
loop_
_entity_poly.entity_id
_entity_poly.type
_entity_poly.pdbx_seq_one_letter_code
_entity_poly.pdbx_strand_id
1 'polypeptide(L)'
;STGINSLSTGISSANSSVLSLSTSTSTGLSTATSSIGSLSTGLSTVTVKTDNLGNSTASALGGGSTYDPTTGTVSAPAYTTYNANGTTSTANSVGSAINNINSQGIKYFHANSTGPDSTATGTDAVAIGSGAVAGTNNSVALGANSQTAAANPTSSATVSGVTFGGFAGTAPVGTVSVGSAGNERQITNVAAGQVTQTSTDAINGSQLYSVAQQVGTATSAISS
;
A
#
# COMPACT_ATOMS: atom_id res chain seq x y z
N SER A 1 -3.43 66.60 79.29
CA SER A 1 -2.17 66.02 78.80
C SER A 1 -2.34 64.55 78.39
N THR A 2 -2.89 63.67 79.24
CA THR A 2 -3.02 62.22 78.98
C THR A 2 -3.90 61.82 77.79
N GLY A 3 -5.04 62.48 77.57
CA GLY A 3 -5.93 62.17 76.43
C GLY A 3 -5.31 62.46 75.04
N ILE A 4 -4.48 63.50 74.94
CA ILE A 4 -3.75 63.86 73.70
C ILE A 4 -2.66 62.83 73.42
N ASN A 5 -1.93 62.39 74.46
CA ASN A 5 -0.94 61.33 74.32
C ASN A 5 -1.58 60.01 73.87
N SER A 6 -2.71 59.59 74.45
CA SER A 6 -3.42 58.37 74.02
C SER A 6 -3.93 58.46 72.57
N LEU A 7 -4.45 59.63 72.16
CA LEU A 7 -4.84 59.87 70.78
C LEU A 7 -3.64 59.78 69.83
N SER A 8 -2.49 60.36 70.21
CA SER A 8 -1.27 60.30 69.40
C SER A 8 -0.78 58.86 69.21
N THR A 9 -0.77 58.05 70.27
CA THR A 9 -0.39 56.63 70.18
C THR A 9 -1.38 55.82 69.35
N GLY A 10 -2.69 56.13 69.44
CA GLY A 10 -3.72 55.52 68.63
C GLY A 10 -3.54 55.82 67.14
N ILE A 11 -3.28 57.08 66.79
CA ILE A 11 -3.00 57.51 65.42
C ILE A 11 -1.72 56.86 64.88
N SER A 12 -0.62 56.82 65.66
CA SER A 12 0.62 56.16 65.24
C SER A 12 0.44 54.66 64.99
N SER A 13 -0.36 53.98 65.81
CA SER A 13 -0.69 52.56 65.64
C SER A 13 -1.55 52.32 64.40
N ALA A 14 -2.55 53.17 64.17
CA ALA A 14 -3.37 53.14 62.96
C ALA A 14 -2.53 53.38 61.69
N ASN A 15 -1.64 54.37 61.71
CA ASN A 15 -0.74 54.67 60.61
C ASN A 15 0.20 53.48 60.30
N SER A 16 0.77 52.85 61.33
CA SER A 16 1.61 51.66 61.17
C SER A 16 0.84 50.47 60.58
N SER A 17 -0.41 50.28 60.99
CA SER A 17 -1.29 49.23 60.46
C SER A 17 -1.63 49.47 58.98
N VAL A 18 -1.91 50.72 58.60
CA VAL A 18 -2.15 51.11 57.20
C VAL A 18 -0.90 50.91 56.34
N LEU A 19 0.29 51.27 56.84
CA LEU A 19 1.56 51.03 56.14
C LEU A 19 1.83 49.53 55.93
N SER A 20 1.61 48.72 56.98
CA SER A 20 1.75 47.26 56.90
C SER A 20 0.77 46.64 55.91
N LEU A 21 -0.50 47.09 55.94
CA LEU A 21 -1.52 46.64 55.00
C LEU A 21 -1.18 47.05 53.57
N SER A 22 -0.73 48.28 53.35
CA SER A 22 -0.33 48.79 52.03
C SER A 22 0.85 47.99 51.45
N THR A 23 1.85 47.70 52.29
CA THR A 23 3.02 46.89 51.91
C THR A 23 2.65 45.44 51.63
N SER A 24 1.78 44.85 52.44
CA SER A 24 1.30 43.47 52.23
C SER A 24 0.47 43.37 50.94
N THR A 25 -0.39 44.38 50.71
CA THR A 25 -1.24 44.45 49.52
C THR A 25 -0.40 44.65 48.26
N SER A 26 0.58 45.56 48.27
CA SER A 26 1.47 45.78 47.13
C SER A 26 2.29 44.53 46.82
N THR A 27 2.84 43.87 47.84
CA THR A 27 3.60 42.63 47.68
C THR A 27 2.73 41.49 47.13
N GLY A 28 1.51 41.33 47.66
CA GLY A 28 0.54 40.35 47.17
C GLY A 28 0.16 40.58 45.71
N LEU A 29 -0.12 41.84 45.36
CA LEU A 29 -0.43 42.23 43.98
C LEU A 29 0.76 41.99 43.03
N SER A 30 1.98 42.36 43.42
CA SER A 30 3.19 42.10 42.63
C SER A 30 3.41 40.60 42.38
N THR A 31 3.15 39.76 43.40
CA THR A 31 3.25 38.30 43.28
C THR A 31 2.20 37.74 42.32
N ALA A 32 0.95 38.22 42.42
CA ALA A 32 -0.12 37.85 41.50
C ALA A 32 0.20 38.25 40.05
N THR A 33 0.66 39.48 39.82
CA THR A 33 1.09 39.97 38.50
C THR A 33 2.21 39.12 37.91
N SER A 34 3.20 38.73 38.72
CA SER A 34 4.32 37.88 38.27
C SER A 34 3.86 36.47 37.90
N SER A 35 2.92 35.91 38.66
CA SER A 35 2.32 34.60 38.39
C SER A 35 1.49 34.61 37.12
N ILE A 36 0.68 35.66 36.91
CA ILE A 36 -0.08 35.89 35.68
C ILE A 36 0.86 36.04 34.46
N GLY A 37 1.95 36.78 34.62
CA GLY A 37 2.99 36.90 33.60
C GLY A 37 3.57 35.54 33.20
N SER A 38 3.97 34.73 34.19
CA SER A 38 4.50 33.37 33.94
C SER A 38 3.48 32.46 33.25
N LEU A 39 2.20 32.53 33.67
CA LEU A 39 1.12 31.77 33.03
C LEU A 39 0.90 32.20 31.57
N SER A 40 0.97 33.50 31.28
CA SER A 40 0.83 34.02 29.91
C SER A 40 1.93 33.50 28.98
N THR A 41 3.17 33.43 29.47
CA THR A 41 4.31 32.83 28.73
C THR A 41 4.13 31.33 28.53
N GLY A 42 3.66 30.63 29.58
CA GLY A 42 3.36 29.20 29.50
C GLY A 42 2.27 28.90 28.46
N LEU A 43 1.18 29.66 28.47
CA LEU A 43 0.10 29.54 27.50
C LEU A 43 0.58 29.80 26.07
N SER A 44 1.37 30.86 25.86
CA SER A 44 1.98 31.15 24.55
C SER A 44 2.87 30.00 24.05
N THR A 45 3.66 29.39 24.94
CA THR A 45 4.49 28.22 24.60
C THR A 45 3.65 27.02 24.18
N VAL A 46 2.54 26.77 24.88
CA VAL A 46 1.59 25.69 24.52
C VAL A 46 0.98 25.96 23.15
N THR A 47 0.51 27.18 22.87
CA THR A 47 -0.03 27.55 21.55
C THR A 47 0.97 27.26 20.43
N VAL A 48 2.23 27.72 20.56
CA VAL A 48 3.26 27.47 19.54
C VAL A 48 3.53 25.98 19.34
N LYS A 49 3.62 25.19 20.42
CA LYS A 49 3.87 23.75 20.30
C LYS A 49 2.69 23.01 19.67
N THR A 50 1.45 23.40 20.00
CA THR A 50 0.25 22.84 19.37
C THR A 50 0.20 23.16 17.89
N ASP A 51 0.52 24.41 17.51
CA ASP A 51 0.55 24.80 16.09
C ASP A 51 1.65 24.06 15.33
N ASN A 52 2.83 23.92 15.91
CA ASN A 52 3.92 23.14 15.32
C ASN A 52 3.52 21.66 15.17
N LEU A 53 2.86 21.08 16.18
CA LEU A 53 2.38 19.70 16.12
C LEU A 53 1.34 19.52 15.01
N GLY A 54 0.35 20.41 14.92
CA GLY A 54 -0.67 20.41 13.87
C GLY A 54 -0.06 20.48 12.47
N ASN A 55 0.85 21.44 12.25
CA ASN A 55 1.57 21.58 10.98
C ASN A 55 2.40 20.33 10.65
N SER A 56 3.14 19.78 11.62
CA SER A 56 3.93 18.56 11.40
C SER A 56 3.07 17.34 11.07
N THR A 57 1.88 17.24 11.69
CA THR A 57 0.91 16.16 11.44
C THR A 57 0.36 16.24 10.03
N ALA A 58 -0.08 17.44 9.59
CA ALA A 58 -0.55 17.67 8.23
C ALA A 58 0.53 17.35 7.18
N SER A 59 1.77 17.79 7.43
CA SER A 59 2.91 17.49 6.56
C SER A 59 3.21 15.99 6.50
N ALA A 60 3.10 15.27 7.61
CA ALA A 60 3.35 13.83 7.67
C ALA A 60 2.28 13.02 6.94
N LEU A 61 1.02 13.47 6.99
CA LEU A 61 -0.06 12.90 6.17
C LEU A 61 0.15 13.21 4.69
N GLY A 62 0.66 14.40 4.34
CA GLY A 62 0.81 14.81 2.96
C GLY A 62 -0.54 14.91 2.25
N GLY A 63 -0.58 14.61 0.94
CA GLY A 63 -1.84 14.60 0.18
C GLY A 63 -2.60 15.93 0.18
N GLY A 64 -1.91 17.05 0.40
CA GLY A 64 -2.54 18.37 0.51
C GLY A 64 -3.23 18.66 1.85
N SER A 65 -3.03 17.83 2.87
CA SER A 65 -3.50 18.11 4.24
C SER A 65 -2.85 19.38 4.81
N THR A 66 -3.62 20.15 5.58
CA THR A 66 -3.23 21.43 6.17
C THR A 66 -3.75 21.55 7.60
N TYR A 67 -3.04 22.25 8.47
CA TYR A 67 -3.50 22.58 9.81
C TYR A 67 -4.03 24.02 9.88
N ASP A 68 -5.20 24.21 10.48
CA ASP A 68 -5.78 25.52 10.75
C ASP A 68 -5.61 25.88 12.25
N PRO A 69 -4.72 26.83 12.59
CA PRO A 69 -4.48 27.22 13.99
C PRO A 69 -5.70 27.89 14.64
N THR A 70 -6.65 28.39 13.86
CA THR A 70 -7.86 29.03 14.39
C THR A 70 -8.84 28.00 14.96
N THR A 71 -8.95 26.85 14.30
CA THR A 71 -9.90 25.79 14.66
C THR A 71 -9.23 24.58 15.32
N GLY A 72 -7.90 24.47 15.25
CA GLY A 72 -7.14 23.32 15.73
C GLY A 72 -7.30 22.06 14.87
N THR A 73 -7.87 22.18 13.67
CA THR A 73 -8.19 21.03 12.81
C THR A 73 -7.09 20.77 11.79
N VAL A 74 -6.92 19.50 11.43
CA VAL A 74 -6.10 19.06 10.30
C VAL A 74 -7.04 18.60 9.19
N SER A 75 -6.96 19.20 8.02
CA SER A 75 -7.81 18.86 6.87
C SER A 75 -7.48 17.45 6.36
N ALA A 76 -8.49 16.75 5.86
CA ALA A 76 -8.29 15.40 5.34
C ALA A 76 -7.33 15.44 4.13
N PRO A 77 -6.37 14.49 4.04
CA PRO A 77 -5.53 14.36 2.85
C PRO A 77 -6.37 13.93 1.63
N ALA A 78 -5.81 14.06 0.43
CA ALA A 78 -6.36 13.56 -0.81
C ALA A 78 -5.36 12.63 -1.50
N TYR A 79 -5.46 11.32 -1.23
CA TYR A 79 -4.62 10.32 -1.87
C TYR A 79 -5.29 9.77 -3.13
N THR A 80 -4.61 9.80 -4.26
CA THR A 80 -5.10 9.21 -5.50
C THR A 80 -4.85 7.70 -5.51
N THR A 81 -5.90 6.91 -5.73
CA THR A 81 -5.82 5.45 -5.95
C THR A 81 -6.36 5.10 -7.33
N TYR A 82 -5.93 3.97 -7.89
CA TYR A 82 -6.30 3.54 -9.25
C TYR A 82 -7.30 2.39 -9.21
N ASN A 83 -8.40 2.54 -9.93
CA ASN A 83 -9.45 1.52 -10.02
C ASN A 83 -9.17 0.56 -11.19
N ALA A 84 -9.60 -0.70 -11.04
CA ALA A 84 -9.44 -1.73 -12.08
C ALA A 84 -10.16 -1.40 -13.41
N ASN A 85 -11.11 -0.46 -13.41
CA ASN A 85 -11.84 -0.01 -14.59
C ASN A 85 -11.17 1.17 -15.34
N GLY A 86 -9.93 1.51 -14.99
CA GLY A 86 -9.18 2.59 -15.64
C GLY A 86 -9.45 4.00 -15.09
N THR A 87 -10.27 4.14 -14.05
CA THR A 87 -10.50 5.42 -13.36
C THR A 87 -9.61 5.58 -12.12
N THR A 88 -9.69 6.73 -11.46
CA THR A 88 -9.05 6.96 -10.16
C THR A 88 -10.09 7.32 -9.09
N SER A 89 -9.73 7.16 -7.82
CA SER A 89 -10.51 7.57 -6.67
C SER A 89 -9.67 8.41 -5.71
N THR A 90 -10.33 9.28 -4.95
CA THR A 90 -9.69 10.05 -3.88
C THR A 90 -9.99 9.39 -2.55
N ALA A 91 -8.93 8.93 -1.86
CA ALA A 91 -9.01 8.42 -0.51
C ALA A 91 -8.60 9.50 0.49
N ASN A 92 -9.50 9.79 1.44
CA ASN A 92 -9.35 10.87 2.42
C ASN A 92 -8.75 10.43 3.77
N SER A 93 -8.21 9.21 3.81
CA SER A 93 -7.47 8.67 4.94
C SER A 93 -6.46 7.64 4.45
N VAL A 94 -5.42 7.38 5.24
CA VAL A 94 -4.45 6.32 4.92
C VAL A 94 -5.13 4.95 4.86
N GLY A 95 -6.06 4.68 5.78
CA GLY A 95 -6.81 3.42 5.81
C GLY A 95 -7.65 3.19 4.55
N SER A 96 -8.39 4.21 4.08
CA SER A 96 -9.17 4.08 2.84
C SER A 96 -8.27 3.94 1.60
N ALA A 97 -7.09 4.59 1.57
CA ALA A 97 -6.14 4.41 0.49
C ALA A 97 -5.61 2.97 0.43
N ILE A 98 -5.23 2.40 1.58
CA ILE A 98 -4.76 1.02 1.70
C ILE A 98 -5.86 0.03 1.32
N ASN A 99 -7.10 0.26 1.76
CA ASN A 99 -8.23 -0.59 1.37
C ASN A 99 -8.43 -0.57 -0.15
N ASN A 100 -8.36 0.59 -0.79
CA ASN A 100 -8.45 0.69 -2.25
C ASN A 100 -7.29 -0.04 -2.94
N ILE A 101 -6.05 0.07 -2.43
CA ILE A 101 -4.89 -0.66 -2.96
C ILE A 101 -5.12 -2.17 -2.93
N ASN A 102 -5.61 -2.72 -1.81
CA ASN A 102 -5.82 -4.16 -1.66
C ASN A 102 -7.01 -4.69 -2.47
N SER A 103 -8.07 -3.88 -2.63
CA SER A 103 -9.31 -4.32 -3.30
C SER A 103 -9.34 -4.04 -4.81
N GLN A 104 -8.70 -2.96 -5.26
CA GLN A 104 -8.75 -2.50 -6.66
C GLN A 104 -7.40 -2.64 -7.36
N GLY A 105 -6.31 -2.86 -6.61
CA GLY A 105 -4.95 -2.92 -7.11
C GLY A 105 -4.24 -1.56 -7.14
N ILE A 106 -3.16 -1.50 -7.89
CA ILE A 106 -2.33 -0.31 -8.11
C ILE A 106 -2.24 -0.02 -9.60
N LYS A 107 -1.75 1.16 -9.98
CA LYS A 107 -1.53 1.49 -11.39
C LYS A 107 -0.78 0.35 -12.08
N TYR A 108 -1.35 -0.15 -13.18
CA TYR A 108 -0.84 -1.25 -14.01
C TYR A 108 -1.04 -2.68 -13.47
N PHE A 109 -1.44 -2.88 -12.20
CA PHE A 109 -1.67 -4.20 -11.62
C PHE A 109 -3.05 -4.24 -10.96
N HIS A 110 -3.99 -4.89 -11.65
CA HIS A 110 -5.38 -4.97 -11.22
C HIS A 110 -5.89 -6.41 -11.30
N ALA A 111 -6.53 -6.87 -10.24
CA ALA A 111 -7.36 -8.06 -10.23
C ALA A 111 -8.80 -7.63 -9.89
N ASN A 112 -9.69 -7.67 -10.88
CA ASN A 112 -11.10 -7.30 -10.65
C ASN A 112 -11.86 -8.48 -10.04
N SER A 113 -11.87 -8.59 -8.71
CA SER A 113 -12.53 -9.68 -8.00
C SER A 113 -12.88 -9.33 -6.56
N THR A 114 -13.90 -10.01 -6.03
CA THR A 114 -14.23 -10.06 -4.59
C THR A 114 -13.99 -11.45 -3.99
N GLY A 115 -13.37 -12.35 -4.78
CA GLY A 115 -13.00 -13.69 -4.34
C GLY A 115 -11.87 -13.69 -3.32
N PRO A 116 -11.48 -14.88 -2.82
CA PRO A 116 -10.36 -15.01 -1.89
C PRO A 116 -9.04 -14.51 -2.51
N ASP A 117 -8.09 -14.18 -1.64
CA ASP A 117 -6.74 -13.80 -2.06
C ASP A 117 -6.01 -14.97 -2.75
N SER A 118 -4.93 -14.63 -3.46
CA SER A 118 -3.97 -15.58 -4.01
C SER A 118 -3.09 -16.19 -2.91
N THR A 119 -2.43 -17.31 -3.20
CA THR A 119 -1.54 -18.00 -2.25
C THR A 119 -0.29 -18.49 -2.97
N ALA A 120 0.87 -17.90 -2.65
CA ALA A 120 2.18 -18.36 -3.11
C ALA A 120 2.91 -19.03 -1.93
N THR A 121 2.96 -20.37 -1.92
CA THR A 121 3.58 -21.17 -0.84
C THR A 121 4.83 -21.91 -1.29
N GLY A 122 5.01 -22.11 -2.59
CA GLY A 122 6.29 -22.60 -3.13
C GLY A 122 7.41 -21.58 -2.90
N THR A 123 8.63 -22.05 -2.69
CA THR A 123 9.81 -21.18 -2.64
C THR A 123 9.95 -20.42 -3.96
N ASP A 124 10.14 -19.10 -3.89
CA ASP A 124 10.24 -18.20 -5.05
C ASP A 124 9.02 -18.25 -6.01
N ALA A 125 7.85 -18.66 -5.51
CA ALA A 125 6.64 -18.76 -6.30
C ALA A 125 5.91 -17.40 -6.44
N VAL A 126 5.12 -17.26 -7.50
CA VAL A 126 4.28 -16.07 -7.75
C VAL A 126 2.84 -16.50 -7.99
N ALA A 127 1.88 -15.93 -7.26
CA ALA A 127 0.46 -16.15 -7.49
C ALA A 127 -0.23 -14.81 -7.80
N ILE A 128 -0.98 -14.76 -8.90
CA ILE A 128 -1.64 -13.53 -9.39
C ILE A 128 -3.10 -13.83 -9.72
N GLY A 129 -4.01 -13.16 -9.04
CA GLY A 129 -5.47 -13.28 -9.24
C GLY A 129 -6.16 -14.03 -8.11
N SER A 130 -7.48 -13.82 -7.97
CA SER A 130 -8.25 -14.39 -6.87
C SER A 130 -8.24 -15.91 -6.87
N GLY A 131 -7.98 -16.51 -5.71
CA GLY A 131 -7.87 -17.96 -5.54
C GLY A 131 -6.75 -18.63 -6.33
N ALA A 132 -5.81 -17.89 -6.93
CA ALA A 132 -4.64 -18.48 -7.58
C ALA A 132 -3.71 -19.11 -6.53
N VAL A 133 -3.26 -20.34 -6.77
CA VAL A 133 -2.38 -21.09 -5.85
C VAL A 133 -1.10 -21.51 -6.55
N ALA A 134 0.02 -20.88 -6.17
CA ALA A 134 1.36 -21.27 -6.58
C ALA A 134 2.03 -22.05 -5.45
N GLY A 135 1.78 -23.36 -5.42
CA GLY A 135 2.25 -24.28 -4.38
C GLY A 135 3.56 -24.99 -4.70
N THR A 136 4.03 -24.94 -5.94
CA THR A 136 5.30 -25.55 -6.35
C THR A 136 6.41 -24.49 -6.44
N ASN A 137 7.65 -24.88 -6.13
CA ASN A 137 8.78 -23.97 -6.13
C ASN A 137 9.03 -23.38 -7.54
N ASN A 138 9.57 -22.16 -7.58
CA ASN A 138 9.96 -21.44 -8.79
C ASN A 138 8.86 -21.36 -9.86
N SER A 139 7.59 -21.42 -9.44
CA SER A 139 6.44 -21.54 -10.34
C SER A 139 5.50 -20.35 -10.21
N VAL A 140 4.67 -20.14 -11.23
CA VAL A 140 3.72 -19.03 -11.34
C VAL A 140 2.31 -19.56 -11.54
N ALA A 141 1.36 -19.16 -10.69
CA ALA A 141 -0.07 -19.30 -10.95
C ALA A 141 -0.62 -17.96 -11.43
N LEU A 142 -1.05 -17.88 -12.69
CA LEU A 142 -1.51 -16.65 -13.33
C LEU A 142 -2.98 -16.73 -13.72
N GLY A 143 -3.82 -15.90 -13.12
CA GLY A 143 -5.25 -15.82 -13.36
C GLY A 143 -6.08 -16.43 -12.24
N ALA A 144 -7.36 -16.06 -12.17
CA ALA A 144 -8.26 -16.51 -11.12
C ALA A 144 -8.33 -18.05 -11.07
N ASN A 145 -8.21 -18.64 -9.88
CA ASN A 145 -8.23 -20.08 -9.63
C ASN A 145 -7.17 -20.90 -10.39
N SER A 146 -6.09 -20.27 -10.87
CA SER A 146 -4.97 -20.99 -11.48
C SER A 146 -4.20 -21.76 -10.41
N GLN A 147 -3.75 -22.98 -10.71
CA GLN A 147 -3.04 -23.84 -9.78
C GLN A 147 -1.77 -24.39 -10.44
N THR A 148 -0.62 -24.22 -9.78
CA THR A 148 0.64 -24.82 -10.25
C THR A 148 0.68 -26.31 -9.98
N ALA A 149 1.36 -27.07 -10.84
CA ALA A 149 1.69 -28.48 -10.63
C ALA A 149 3.21 -28.69 -10.74
N ALA A 150 3.68 -29.89 -10.42
CA ALA A 150 5.08 -30.25 -10.62
C ALA A 150 5.42 -30.16 -12.12
N ALA A 151 6.60 -29.60 -12.42
CA ALA A 151 7.08 -29.54 -13.79
C ALA A 151 7.37 -30.95 -14.31
N ASN A 152 7.16 -31.16 -15.62
CA ASN A 152 7.37 -32.45 -16.26
C ASN A 152 8.56 -32.40 -17.24
N PRO A 153 9.76 -32.83 -16.83
CA PRO A 153 10.93 -32.91 -17.71
C PRO A 153 10.64 -33.75 -18.95
N THR A 154 10.75 -33.15 -20.14
CA THR A 154 10.43 -33.82 -21.42
C THR A 154 11.60 -33.66 -22.38
N SER A 155 12.31 -34.75 -22.66
CA SER A 155 13.49 -34.75 -23.56
C SER A 155 13.22 -35.38 -24.92
N SER A 156 12.13 -36.15 -25.04
CA SER A 156 11.72 -36.83 -26.26
C SER A 156 10.22 -37.15 -26.25
N ALA A 157 9.69 -37.49 -27.42
CA ALA A 157 8.34 -38.03 -27.61
C ALA A 157 8.39 -39.16 -28.64
N THR A 158 7.56 -40.19 -28.46
CA THR A 158 7.47 -41.30 -29.42
C THR A 158 6.09 -41.29 -30.07
N VAL A 159 6.06 -41.27 -31.41
CA VAL A 159 4.83 -41.34 -32.21
C VAL A 159 4.96 -42.50 -33.17
N SER A 160 4.03 -43.46 -33.11
CA SER A 160 4.01 -44.66 -33.97
C SER A 160 5.34 -45.41 -34.02
N GLY A 161 6.05 -45.51 -32.89
CA GLY A 161 7.34 -46.20 -32.78
C GLY A 161 8.57 -45.39 -33.21
N VAL A 162 8.38 -44.17 -33.72
CA VAL A 162 9.47 -43.24 -34.03
C VAL A 162 9.68 -42.30 -32.86
N THR A 163 10.89 -42.28 -32.29
CA THR A 163 11.27 -41.38 -31.21
C THR A 163 11.86 -40.09 -31.77
N PHE A 164 11.21 -38.96 -31.46
CA PHE A 164 11.72 -37.61 -31.68
C PHE A 164 12.40 -37.16 -30.39
N GLY A 165 13.71 -36.91 -30.46
CA GLY A 165 14.52 -36.51 -29.29
C GLY A 165 15.25 -35.18 -29.51
N GLY A 166 16.08 -34.83 -28.52
CA GLY A 166 16.90 -33.62 -28.57
C GLY A 166 16.13 -32.33 -28.31
N PHE A 167 14.94 -32.41 -27.69
CA PHE A 167 14.17 -31.21 -27.36
C PHE A 167 15.00 -30.24 -26.51
N ALA A 168 14.81 -28.94 -26.73
CA ALA A 168 15.37 -27.91 -25.86
C ALA A 168 14.55 -27.78 -24.56
N GLY A 169 15.14 -27.22 -23.51
CA GLY A 169 14.41 -26.91 -22.26
C GLY A 169 13.98 -28.14 -21.44
N THR A 170 14.70 -29.25 -21.53
CA THR A 170 14.29 -30.56 -20.95
C THR A 170 14.28 -30.62 -19.43
N ALA A 171 14.91 -29.65 -18.74
CA ALA A 171 15.02 -29.57 -17.29
C ALA A 171 14.32 -28.30 -16.77
N PRO A 172 12.98 -28.29 -16.73
CA PRO A 172 12.24 -27.13 -16.24
C PRO A 172 12.48 -26.92 -14.74
N VAL A 173 12.69 -25.67 -14.33
CA VAL A 173 12.85 -25.29 -12.92
C VAL A 173 11.52 -25.13 -12.19
N GLY A 174 10.42 -24.99 -12.92
CA GLY A 174 9.08 -24.74 -12.41
C GLY A 174 8.07 -24.69 -13.56
N THR A 175 6.84 -24.25 -13.28
CA THR A 175 5.77 -24.10 -14.28
C THR A 175 5.16 -22.71 -14.24
N VAL A 176 4.61 -22.27 -15.37
CA VAL A 176 3.64 -21.16 -15.41
C VAL A 176 2.28 -21.76 -15.72
N SER A 177 1.39 -21.79 -14.73
CA SER A 177 0.03 -22.27 -14.87
C SER A 177 -0.92 -21.11 -15.17
N VAL A 178 -1.65 -21.21 -16.27
CA VAL A 178 -2.66 -20.22 -16.70
C VAL A 178 -4.09 -20.65 -16.34
N GLY A 179 -4.25 -21.73 -15.58
CA GLY A 179 -5.56 -22.27 -15.19
C GLY A 179 -5.45 -23.43 -14.21
N SER A 180 -6.46 -24.28 -14.19
CA SER A 180 -6.45 -25.54 -13.46
C SER A 180 -7.17 -26.61 -14.27
N ALA A 181 -7.10 -27.87 -13.85
CA ALA A 181 -7.75 -28.96 -14.56
C ALA A 181 -9.26 -28.69 -14.76
N GLY A 182 -9.73 -28.74 -16.00
CA GLY A 182 -11.10 -28.43 -16.40
C GLY A 182 -11.44 -26.94 -16.45
N ASN A 183 -10.49 -26.06 -16.12
CA ASN A 183 -10.62 -24.60 -16.14
C ASN A 183 -9.41 -23.97 -16.83
N GLU A 184 -8.99 -24.58 -17.94
CA GLU A 184 -7.86 -24.12 -18.74
C GLU A 184 -8.19 -22.79 -19.44
N ARG A 185 -7.15 -22.00 -19.72
CA ARG A 185 -7.27 -20.78 -20.52
C ARG A 185 -6.57 -20.96 -21.85
N GLN A 186 -7.17 -20.41 -22.89
CA GLN A 186 -6.47 -20.19 -24.15
C GLN A 186 -5.39 -19.11 -23.95
N ILE A 187 -4.21 -19.34 -24.50
CA ILE A 187 -3.17 -18.32 -24.60
C ILE A 187 -3.27 -17.71 -26.00
N THR A 188 -3.61 -16.42 -26.08
CA THR A 188 -3.90 -15.72 -27.33
C THR A 188 -2.83 -14.70 -27.69
N ASN A 189 -2.81 -14.25 -28.94
CA ASN A 189 -1.85 -13.26 -29.46
C ASN A 189 -0.37 -13.71 -29.35
N VAL A 190 -0.15 -15.01 -29.43
CA VAL A 190 1.19 -15.61 -29.48
C VAL A 190 1.73 -15.44 -30.90
N ALA A 191 2.79 -14.65 -31.06
CA ALA A 191 3.53 -14.56 -32.32
C ALA A 191 4.12 -15.92 -32.70
N ALA A 192 4.46 -16.11 -33.98
CA ALA A 192 5.05 -17.38 -34.43
C ALA A 192 6.42 -17.59 -33.76
N GLY A 193 6.61 -18.74 -33.12
CA GLY A 193 7.87 -19.12 -32.47
C GLY A 193 8.90 -19.64 -33.47
N GLN A 194 10.18 -19.63 -33.10
CA GLN A 194 11.21 -20.23 -33.94
C GLN A 194 11.06 -21.74 -34.03
N VAL A 195 11.19 -22.29 -35.24
CA VAL A 195 11.15 -23.74 -35.51
C VAL A 195 12.56 -24.24 -35.77
N THR A 196 13.33 -24.44 -34.70
CA THR A 196 14.72 -24.92 -34.72
C THR A 196 14.96 -25.91 -33.57
N GLN A 197 16.04 -26.70 -33.63
CA GLN A 197 16.34 -27.73 -32.62
C GLN A 197 16.55 -27.16 -31.21
N THR A 198 17.02 -25.93 -31.10
CA THR A 198 17.35 -25.27 -29.83
C THR A 198 16.26 -24.31 -29.34
N SER A 199 15.16 -24.16 -30.08
CA SER A 199 14.08 -23.22 -29.74
C SER A 199 13.34 -23.64 -28.47
N THR A 200 13.07 -22.66 -27.61
CA THR A 200 12.17 -22.79 -26.44
C THR A 200 10.95 -21.87 -26.58
N ASP A 201 10.65 -21.41 -27.80
CA ASP A 201 9.52 -20.55 -28.08
C ASP A 201 8.22 -21.36 -28.11
N ALA A 202 7.12 -20.77 -27.65
CA ALA A 202 5.81 -21.34 -27.85
C ALA A 202 5.44 -21.33 -29.35
N ILE A 203 4.86 -22.43 -29.83
CA ILE A 203 4.33 -22.54 -31.20
C ILE A 203 2.86 -22.13 -31.20
N ASN A 204 2.44 -21.32 -32.16
CA ASN A 204 1.05 -20.91 -32.29
C ASN A 204 0.26 -21.78 -33.29
N GLY A 205 -1.06 -21.55 -33.36
CA GLY A 205 -1.94 -22.34 -34.20
C GLY A 205 -1.65 -22.26 -35.70
N SER A 206 -1.13 -21.14 -36.22
CA SER A 206 -0.86 -21.01 -37.66
C SER A 206 0.31 -21.89 -38.10
N GLN A 207 1.33 -22.03 -37.26
CA GLN A 207 2.47 -22.90 -37.53
C GLN A 207 2.06 -24.38 -37.58
N LEU A 208 1.26 -24.83 -36.61
CA LEU A 208 0.75 -26.20 -36.60
C LEU A 208 -0.18 -26.46 -37.80
N TYR A 209 -1.03 -25.49 -38.14
CA TYR A 209 -1.89 -25.56 -39.32
C TYR A 209 -1.08 -25.69 -40.62
N SER A 210 -0.01 -24.92 -40.79
CA SER A 210 0.87 -25.02 -41.96
C SER A 210 1.55 -26.39 -42.08
N VAL A 211 1.90 -27.03 -40.97
CA VAL A 211 2.43 -28.41 -40.97
C VAL A 211 1.34 -29.40 -41.34
N ALA A 212 0.15 -29.30 -40.75
CA ALA A 212 -0.98 -30.19 -41.05
C ALA A 212 -1.37 -30.15 -42.54
N GLN A 213 -1.38 -28.96 -43.14
CA GLN A 213 -1.62 -28.79 -44.58
C GLN A 213 -0.58 -29.52 -45.43
N GLN A 214 0.72 -29.37 -45.10
CA GLN A 214 1.80 -30.05 -45.82
C GLN A 214 1.72 -31.58 -45.69
N VAL A 215 1.39 -32.10 -44.50
CA VAL A 215 1.17 -33.53 -44.28
C VAL A 215 -0.03 -34.03 -45.09
N GLY A 216 -1.13 -33.27 -45.13
CA GLY A 216 -2.28 -33.59 -45.96
C GLY A 216 -1.91 -33.67 -47.46
N THR A 217 -1.15 -32.69 -47.96
CA THR A 217 -0.65 -32.72 -49.35
C THR A 217 0.24 -33.93 -49.61
N ALA A 218 1.19 -34.24 -48.72
CA ALA A 218 2.07 -35.40 -48.87
C ALA A 218 1.28 -36.73 -48.84
N THR A 219 0.28 -36.84 -47.96
CA THR A 219 -0.59 -38.02 -47.87
C THR A 219 -1.37 -38.22 -49.17
N SER A 220 -1.97 -37.15 -49.70
CA SER A 220 -2.68 -37.20 -50.98
C SER A 220 -1.77 -37.64 -52.12
N ALA A 221 -0.52 -37.14 -52.16
CA ALA A 221 0.46 -37.49 -53.19
C ALA A 221 0.94 -38.96 -53.11
N ILE A 222 0.96 -39.56 -51.92
CA ILE A 222 1.31 -40.98 -51.75
C ILE A 222 0.13 -41.89 -52.13
N SER A 223 -1.11 -41.41 -51.98
CA SER A 223 -2.32 -42.18 -52.28
C SER A 223 -2.72 -42.20 -53.76
N SER A 224 -2.09 -41.39 -54.60
CA SER A 224 -2.30 -41.31 -56.06
C SER A 224 -1.24 -42.07 -56.83
#